data_AF-G8QJ36-F1
#
_entry.id   AF-G8QJ36-F1
#
_cell.length_a   1.000
_cell.length_b   1.000
_cell.length_c   1.000
_cell.angle_alpha   90.00
_cell.angle_beta   90.00
_cell.angle_gamma   90.00
#
_symmetry.space_group_name_H-M   'P 1'
#
loop_
_entity.id
_entity.type
_entity.pdbx_description
1 polymer ?
#
loop_
_entity_poly.entity_id
_entity_poly.type
_entity_poly.pdbx_seq_one_letter_code
_entity_poly.pdbx_strand_id
1 'polypeptide(L)'
;MPPANRTDAVPKELDKLQELARVASHKALEEYESPPKEWEANLTLGTVFDGDDRIFELYVAADNPKDTIVISSARVDRKNHSVQVVITNLKRKIAP
;
A
#
# COMPACT_ATOMS: atom_id res chain seq x y z
N MET A 1 10.67 -18.20 37.10
CA MET A 1 10.08 -16.91 36.71
C MET A 1 9.98 -16.86 35.19
N PRO A 2 8.78 -16.74 34.63
CA PRO A 2 8.60 -15.93 33.40
C PRO A 2 7.28 -15.11 33.43
N PRO A 3 6.98 -14.22 32.47
CA PRO A 3 7.84 -13.42 31.58
C PRO A 3 7.58 -11.90 31.73
N ALA A 4 8.59 -11.05 31.50
CA ALA A 4 8.37 -9.61 31.34
C ALA A 4 8.03 -9.29 29.88
N ASN A 5 6.73 -9.28 29.61
CA ASN A 5 6.00 -8.45 28.65
C ASN A 5 6.83 -7.76 27.53
N ARG A 6 6.83 -8.34 26.33
CA ARG A 6 7.05 -7.60 25.07
C ARG A 6 5.77 -6.80 24.79
N THR A 7 5.75 -5.46 24.85
CA THR A 7 4.85 -4.63 24.02
C THR A 7 4.98 -3.13 24.33
N ASP A 8 5.91 -2.40 23.69
CA ASP A 8 5.86 -0.91 23.70
C ASP A 8 6.47 -0.25 22.43
N ALA A 9 6.81 -1.01 21.38
CA ALA A 9 7.54 -0.48 20.23
C ALA A 9 6.81 -0.57 18.88
N VAL A 10 5.47 -0.45 18.83
CA VAL A 10 4.72 -0.79 17.59
C VAL A 10 4.00 0.36 16.86
N PRO A 11 3.82 1.59 17.38
CA PRO A 11 3.29 2.69 16.54
C PRO A 11 4.32 3.18 15.50
N LYS A 12 5.52 3.57 15.96
CA LYS A 12 6.56 4.21 15.12
C LYS A 12 7.07 3.35 13.98
N GLU A 13 7.00 2.03 14.10
CA GLU A 13 7.52 1.14 13.07
C GLU A 13 6.52 1.00 11.93
N LEU A 14 5.23 0.83 12.24
CA LEU A 14 4.18 0.80 11.22
C LEU A 14 4.13 2.11 10.43
N ASP A 15 4.25 3.26 11.12
CA ASP A 15 4.31 4.57 10.47
C ASP A 15 5.47 4.66 9.45
N LYS A 16 6.63 4.11 9.79
CA LYS A 16 7.79 4.06 8.88
C LYS A 16 7.55 3.15 7.68
N LEU A 17 6.97 1.96 7.90
CA LEU A 17 6.66 1.03 6.82
C LEU A 17 5.60 1.61 5.89
N GLN A 18 4.60 2.30 6.44
CA GLN A 18 3.57 3.00 5.66
C GLN A 18 4.17 4.13 4.84
N GLU A 19 5.08 4.93 5.41
CA GLU A 19 5.75 5.99 4.66
C GLU A 19 6.63 5.42 3.53
N LEU A 20 7.35 4.32 3.77
CA LEU A 20 8.10 3.62 2.73
C LEU A 20 7.19 3.15 1.59
N ALA A 21 6.07 2.51 1.93
CA ALA A 21 5.06 2.08 0.97
C ALA A 21 4.49 3.25 0.18
N ARG A 22 4.21 4.38 0.85
CA ARG A 22 3.66 5.60 0.24
C ARG A 22 4.63 6.19 -0.77
N VAL A 23 5.88 6.41 -0.38
CA VAL A 23 6.91 6.99 -1.26
C VAL A 23 7.16 6.10 -2.47
N ALA A 24 7.30 4.79 -2.25
CA ALA A 24 7.49 3.83 -3.34
C ALA A 24 6.29 3.79 -4.28
N SER A 25 5.07 3.77 -3.74
CA SER A 25 3.83 3.78 -4.53
C SER A 25 3.71 5.07 -5.34
N HIS A 26 3.98 6.22 -4.73
CA HIS A 26 3.93 7.51 -5.42
C HIS A 26 4.91 7.54 -6.60
N LYS A 27 6.17 7.14 -6.36
CA LYS A 27 7.19 7.07 -7.42
C LYS A 27 6.81 6.11 -8.54
N ALA A 28 6.24 4.94 -8.21
CA ALA A 28 5.76 4.01 -9.21
C ALA A 28 4.60 4.61 -10.02
N LEU A 29 3.66 5.30 -9.38
CA LEU A 29 2.51 5.94 -10.01
C LEU A 29 2.87 7.13 -10.91
N GLU A 30 4.02 7.77 -10.70
CA GLU A 30 4.49 8.86 -11.58
C GLU A 30 4.63 8.42 -13.03
N GLU A 31 4.97 7.14 -13.27
CA GLU A 31 5.07 6.54 -14.60
C GLU A 31 3.71 6.14 -15.20
N TYR A 32 2.60 6.34 -14.47
CA TYR A 32 1.25 5.96 -14.88
C TYR A 32 0.34 7.18 -14.98
N GLU A 33 -0.74 7.04 -15.76
CA GLU A 33 -1.78 8.06 -15.84
C GLU A 33 -2.41 8.28 -14.47
N SER A 34 -2.83 9.53 -14.21
CA SER A 34 -3.56 9.83 -12.98
C SER A 34 -4.88 9.05 -12.96
N PRO A 35 -5.30 8.55 -11.78
CA PRO A 35 -6.61 7.91 -11.65
C PRO A 35 -7.72 8.90 -12.05
N PRO A 36 -8.83 8.41 -12.64
CA PRO A 36 -10.01 9.23 -12.91
C PRO A 36 -10.50 9.94 -11.63
N LYS A 37 -11.00 11.18 -11.77
CA LYS A 37 -11.53 11.96 -10.63
C LYS A 37 -12.66 11.24 -9.88
N GLU A 38 -13.45 10.43 -10.58
CA GLU A 38 -14.53 9.65 -9.98
C GLU A 38 -14.01 8.60 -8.99
N TRP A 39 -12.77 8.13 -9.18
CA TRP A 39 -12.14 7.18 -8.27
C TRP A 39 -11.64 7.88 -7.00
N GLU A 40 -11.22 9.15 -7.09
CA GLU A 40 -10.69 9.92 -5.96
C GLU A 40 -11.65 9.97 -4.77
N ALA A 41 -12.97 10.01 -5.03
CA ALA A 41 -14.00 10.03 -3.99
C ALA A 41 -14.10 8.71 -3.19
N ASN A 42 -13.67 7.59 -3.79
CA ASN A 42 -13.77 6.25 -3.22
C ASN A 42 -12.40 5.59 -3.01
N LEU A 43 -11.31 6.36 -3.17
CA LEU A 43 -9.95 5.89 -2.90
C LEU A 43 -9.81 5.53 -1.43
N THR A 44 -9.52 4.27 -1.20
CA THR A 44 -9.30 3.70 0.12
C THR A 44 -7.91 3.09 0.18
N LEU A 45 -7.21 3.34 1.29
CA LEU A 45 -5.93 2.71 1.59
C LEU A 45 -6.18 1.55 2.56
N GLY A 46 -6.05 0.32 2.06
CA GLY A 46 -6.05 -0.90 2.87
C GLY A 46 -4.67 -1.19 3.44
N THR A 47 -4.64 -1.82 4.61
CA THR A 47 -3.41 -2.40 5.17
C THR A 47 -3.68 -3.85 5.52
N VAL A 48 -2.90 -4.76 4.93
CA VAL A 48 -2.96 -6.19 5.15
C VAL A 48 -1.68 -6.63 5.88
N PHE A 49 -1.87 -7.44 6.91
CA PHE A 49 -0.80 -7.95 7.77
C PHE A 49 -0.55 -9.41 7.38
N ASP A 50 0.55 -9.67 6.66
CA ASP A 50 0.91 -11.02 6.21
C ASP A 50 2.22 -11.46 6.90
N GLY A 51 2.10 -12.00 8.11
CA GLY A 51 3.27 -12.38 8.92
C GLY A 51 4.18 -11.18 9.22
N ASP A 52 5.41 -11.24 8.70
CA ASP A 52 6.39 -10.15 8.79
C ASP A 52 6.19 -9.07 7.72
N ASP A 53 5.33 -9.28 6.73
CA ASP A 53 5.08 -8.31 5.68
C ASP A 53 3.89 -7.41 6.02
N ARG A 54 3.98 -6.18 5.53
CA ARG A 54 2.90 -5.19 5.56
C ARG A 54 2.58 -4.82 4.12
N ILE A 55 1.38 -5.15 3.68
CA ILE A 55 0.94 -4.89 2.32
C ILE A 55 -0.03 -3.70 2.39
N PHE A 56 0.29 -2.64 1.69
CA PHE A 56 -0.54 -1.44 1.60
C PHE A 56 -1.17 -1.38 0.22
N GLU A 57 -2.50 -1.42 0.16
CA GLU A 57 -3.24 -1.49 -1.09
C GLU A 57 -4.05 -0.24 -1.29
N LEU A 58 -3.79 0.48 -2.37
CA LEU A 58 -4.64 1.58 -2.80
C LEU A 58 -5.69 1.01 -3.75
N TYR A 59 -6.95 1.13 -3.38
CA TYR A 59 -8.06 0.62 -4.18
C TYR A 59 -9.25 1.58 -4.16
N VAL A 60 -10.10 1.47 -5.17
CA VAL A 60 -11.39 2.14 -5.24
C VAL A 60 -12.42 1.25 -4.58
N ALA A 61 -12.94 1.66 -3.42
CA ALA A 61 -13.99 0.93 -2.74
C ALA A 61 -15.29 0.99 -3.56
N ALA A 62 -16.00 -0.14 -3.61
CA ALA A 62 -17.30 -0.26 -4.25
C ALA A 62 -18.27 -0.99 -3.30
N ASP A 63 -19.57 -0.84 -3.54
CA ASP A 63 -20.60 -1.50 -2.72
C ASP A 63 -20.46 -3.03 -2.69
N ASN A 64 -19.99 -3.63 -3.80
CA ASN A 64 -19.65 -5.04 -3.86
C ASN A 64 -18.13 -5.23 -3.89
N PRO A 65 -17.58 -6.17 -3.10
CA PRO A 65 -16.14 -6.49 -3.10
C PRO A 65 -15.59 -6.93 -4.46
N LYS A 66 -16.44 -7.44 -5.36
CA LYS A 66 -16.06 -7.86 -6.71
C LYS A 66 -15.82 -6.69 -7.66
N ASP A 67 -16.40 -5.53 -7.36
CA ASP A 67 -16.28 -4.30 -8.13
C ASP A 67 -15.15 -3.41 -7.60
N THR A 68 -14.46 -3.84 -6.54
CA THR A 68 -13.29 -3.14 -5.99
C THR A 68 -12.15 -3.14 -7.01
N ILE A 69 -11.63 -1.95 -7.32
CA ILE A 69 -10.55 -1.78 -8.28
C ILE A 69 -9.25 -1.52 -7.53
N VAL A 70 -8.32 -2.48 -7.52
CA VAL A 70 -7.00 -2.29 -6.91
C VAL A 70 -6.09 -1.52 -7.87
N ILE A 71 -5.69 -0.32 -7.48
CA ILE A 71 -4.85 0.57 -8.29
C ILE A 71 -3.39 0.17 -8.12
N SER A 72 -2.94 0.13 -6.86
CA SER A 72 -1.57 -0.23 -6.50
C SER A 72 -1.53 -1.09 -5.25
N SER A 73 -0.55 -1.97 -5.18
CA SER A 73 -0.26 -2.79 -4.00
C SER A 73 1.22 -2.68 -3.68
N ALA A 74 1.55 -2.26 -2.47
CA ALA A 74 2.91 -2.07 -1.99
C ALA A 74 3.19 -3.03 -0.83
N ARG A 75 3.95 -4.09 -1.10
CA ARG A 75 4.41 -5.04 -0.09
C ARG A 75 5.72 -4.54 0.51
N VAL A 76 5.73 -4.35 1.83
CA VAL A 76 6.90 -3.96 2.60
C VAL A 76 7.30 -5.10 3.52
N ASP A 77 8.52 -5.59 3.36
CA ASP A 77 9.13 -6.56 4.27
C ASP A 77 9.68 -5.83 5.49
N ARG A 78 9.20 -6.20 6.69
CA ARG A 78 9.59 -5.55 7.94
C ARG A 78 11.04 -5.80 8.34
N LYS A 79 11.66 -6.91 7.93
CA LYS A 79 13.01 -7.30 8.36
C LYS A 79 14.08 -6.57 7.57
N ASN A 80 13.89 -6.44 6.26
CA ASN A 80 14.88 -5.84 5.36
C ASN A 80 14.43 -4.47 4.80
N HIS A 81 13.21 -4.03 5.10
CA HIS A 81 12.60 -2.79 4.59
C HIS A 81 12.52 -2.71 3.05
N SER A 82 12.50 -3.86 2.37
CA SER A 82 12.31 -3.91 0.92
C SER A 82 10.86 -3.62 0.59
N VAL A 83 10.64 -2.80 -0.45
CA VAL A 83 9.31 -2.46 -0.94
C VAL A 83 9.15 -2.96 -2.36
N GLN A 84 8.09 -3.73 -2.61
CA GLN A 84 7.68 -4.15 -3.93
C GLN A 84 6.32 -3.53 -4.24
N VAL A 85 6.25 -2.73 -5.32
CA VAL A 85 5.01 -2.08 -5.76
C VAL A 85 4.55 -2.73 -7.06
N VAL A 86 3.26 -3.06 -7.12
CA VAL A 86 2.57 -3.57 -8.31
C VAL A 86 1.44 -2.61 -8.65
N ILE A 87 1.39 -2.15 -9.90
CA ILE A 87 0.31 -1.30 -10.44
C ILE A 87 -0.49 -2.16 -11.42
N THR A 88 -1.82 -2.23 -11.26
CA THR A 88 -2.64 -3.19 -12.03
C THR A 88 -3.68 -2.51 -12.92
N ASN A 89 -4.39 -1.52 -12.39
CA ASN A 89 -5.55 -0.91 -13.07
C ASN A 89 -5.27 0.51 -13.61
N LEU A 90 -4.00 0.86 -13.80
CA LEU A 90 -3.61 2.11 -14.45
C LEU A 90 -2.80 1.84 -15.71
N LYS A 91 -2.96 2.72 -16.70
CA LYS A 91 -2.16 2.71 -17.91
C LYS A 91 -0.83 3.40 -17.62
N ARG A 92 0.26 2.80 -18.09
CA ARG A 92 1.57 3.48 -18.10
C ARG A 92 1.49 4.68 -19.03
N LYS A 93 2.04 5.81 -18.59
CA LYS A 93 2.33 6.95 -19.47
C LYS A 93 3.31 6.44 -20.52
N ILE A 94 2.84 6.28 -21.75
CA ILE A 94 3.75 6.05 -22.86
C ILE A 94 4.40 7.41 -23.09
N ALA A 95 5.66 7.55 -22.67
CA ALA A 95 6.44 8.71 -23.06
C ALA A 95 6.53 8.72 -24.60
N PRO A 96 6.29 9.86 -25.26
CA PRO A 96 6.38 9.98 -26.72
C PRO A 96 7.78 9.68 -27.25
#